data_AF-A0A8E0WM68-F1
#
_entry.id   AF-A0A8E0WM68-F1
#
_cell.length_a   1.000
_cell.length_b   1.000
_cell.length_c   1.000
_cell.angle_alpha   90.00
_cell.angle_beta   90.00
_cell.angle_gamma   90.00
#
_symmetry.space_group_name_H-M   'P 1'
#
loop_
_entity.id
_entity.type
_entity.pdbx_description
1 polymer ?
#
loop_
_entity_poly.entity_id
_entity_poly.type
_entity_poly.pdbx_seq_one_letter_code
_entity_poly.pdbx_strand_id
1 'polypeptide(L)'
;MHTLNSKEETKKLAKLLAQSLKPNDIVLFNGDLGAGKTFFCREIIKYFCGENTSIISPTFNLLQTYQVPNFTIVNSDSFDDRREERSLYTNRRDDEQRSSKRGSIDYIYHYDLYRLKSPEEIYELGFEEALNGNLILIEWYEIIKHLLSPPLIEVNLEVLDENKRLCSIITNSQESSLIDFLQNSPLFGTKLDIQRDKSPTRKVKL
;
A
#
# COMPACT_ATOMS: atom_id res chain seq x y z
N MET A 1 -5.64 18.96 -2.35
CA MET A 1 -4.94 18.03 -3.27
C MET A 1 -3.50 18.52 -3.43
N HIS A 2 -2.55 17.66 -3.76
CA HIS A 2 -1.12 17.98 -3.88
C HIS A 2 -0.61 17.69 -5.30
N THR A 3 0.14 18.62 -5.89
CA THR A 3 0.71 18.46 -7.24
C THR A 3 2.06 17.79 -7.17
N LEU A 4 2.18 16.62 -7.80
CA LEU A 4 3.43 15.92 -8.06
C LEU A 4 3.97 16.37 -9.41
N ASN A 5 5.11 17.05 -9.43
CA ASN A 5 5.66 17.68 -10.64
C ASN A 5 6.52 16.75 -11.49
N SER A 6 6.82 15.56 -10.97
CA SER A 6 7.66 14.58 -11.66
C SER A 6 7.34 13.15 -11.22
N LYS A 7 7.80 12.20 -12.03
CA LYS A 7 7.83 10.78 -11.68
C LYS A 7 8.63 10.51 -10.40
N GLU A 8 9.68 11.28 -10.15
CA GLU A 8 10.50 11.16 -8.94
C GLU A 8 9.74 11.62 -7.68
N GLU A 9 8.95 12.69 -7.76
CA GLU A 9 8.06 13.10 -6.66
C GLU A 9 6.99 12.04 -6.36
N THR A 10 6.45 11.41 -7.41
CA THR A 10 5.51 10.28 -7.26
C THR A 10 6.17 9.10 -6.54
N LYS A 11 7.41 8.77 -6.90
CA LYS A 11 8.21 7.74 -6.21
C LYS A 11 8.44 8.09 -4.74
N LYS A 12 8.83 9.33 -4.44
CA LYS A 12 9.04 9.79 -3.07
C LYS A 12 7.77 9.68 -2.24
N LEU A 13 6.62 10.06 -2.79
CA LEU A 13 5.33 9.94 -2.10
C LEU A 13 4.97 8.48 -1.82
N ALA A 14 5.19 7.60 -2.80
CA ALA A 14 4.95 6.17 -2.63
C ALA A 14 5.81 5.55 -1.53
N LYS A 15 7.10 5.89 -1.50
CA LYS A 15 8.03 5.47 -0.44
C LYS A 15 7.63 6.01 0.93
N LEU A 16 7.24 7.28 0.99
CA LEU A 16 6.77 7.91 2.23
C LEU A 16 5.53 7.20 2.75
N LEU A 17 4.54 6.91 1.89
CA LEU A 17 3.38 6.14 2.28
C LEU A 17 3.78 4.75 2.81
N ALA A 18 4.64 4.04 2.08
CA ALA A 18 5.10 2.70 2.44
C ALA A 18 5.75 2.63 3.84
N GLN A 19 6.49 3.66 4.26
CA GLN A 19 7.10 3.74 5.59
C GLN A 19 6.08 3.69 6.75
N SER A 20 4.83 4.06 6.47
CA SER A 20 3.75 4.14 7.46
C SER A 20 2.79 2.96 7.42
N LEU A 21 2.90 2.07 6.42
CA LEU A 21 1.99 0.94 6.24
C LEU A 21 2.28 -0.19 7.23
N LYS A 22 1.21 -0.86 7.65
CA LYS A 22 1.19 -1.91 8.66
C LYS A 22 0.46 -3.17 8.15
N PRO A 23 0.56 -4.31 8.86
CA PRO A 23 -0.23 -5.51 8.55
C PRO A 23 -1.72 -5.19 8.55
N ASN A 24 -2.45 -5.75 7.59
CA ASN A 24 -3.87 -5.52 7.32
C ASN A 24 -4.23 -4.15 6.75
N ASP A 25 -3.27 -3.27 6.44
CA ASP A 25 -3.60 -2.06 5.70
C ASP A 25 -4.05 -2.42 4.28
N ILE A 26 -5.13 -1.76 3.84
CA ILE A 26 -5.66 -1.86 2.49
C ILE A 26 -5.44 -0.51 1.81
N VAL A 27 -4.56 -0.49 0.81
CA VAL A 27 -4.27 0.69 -0.01
C VAL A 27 -5.01 0.57 -1.34
N LEU A 28 -5.84 1.56 -1.64
CA LEU A 28 -6.71 1.61 -2.80
C LEU A 28 -6.17 2.64 -3.78
N PHE A 29 -6.09 2.29 -5.05
CA PHE A 29 -5.58 3.18 -6.09
C PHE A 29 -6.67 3.50 -7.11
N ASN A 30 -7.00 4.78 -7.21
CA ASN A 30 -7.97 5.32 -8.16
C ASN A 30 -7.31 6.33 -9.10
N GLY A 31 -7.83 6.43 -10.31
CA GLY A 31 -7.34 7.31 -11.37
C GLY A 31 -7.47 6.67 -12.74
N ASP A 32 -7.40 7.47 -13.80
CA ASP A 32 -7.56 6.99 -15.17
C ASP A 32 -6.42 6.04 -15.63
N LEU A 33 -6.60 5.44 -16.80
CA LEU A 33 -5.54 4.68 -17.47
C LEU A 33 -4.32 5.60 -17.71
N GLY A 34 -3.13 5.15 -17.30
CA GLY A 34 -1.92 5.97 -17.40
C GLY A 34 -1.70 6.96 -16.25
N ALA A 35 -2.61 7.05 -15.28
CA ALA A 35 -2.45 7.90 -14.09
C ALA A 35 -1.23 7.53 -13.23
N GLY A 36 -0.73 6.30 -13.35
CA GLY A 36 0.48 5.84 -12.64
C GLY A 36 0.21 4.99 -11.40
N LYS A 37 -1.01 4.45 -11.25
CA LYS A 37 -1.41 3.53 -10.17
C LYS A 37 -0.43 2.35 -9.98
N THR A 38 -0.17 1.57 -11.04
CA THR A 38 0.82 0.49 -11.03
C THR A 38 2.24 0.96 -10.72
N PHE A 39 2.62 2.18 -11.17
CA PHE A 39 3.92 2.74 -10.82
C PHE A 39 4.02 2.99 -9.31
N PHE A 40 2.97 3.54 -8.72
CA PHE A 40 2.87 3.77 -7.28
C PHE A 40 2.94 2.44 -6.49
N CYS A 41 2.14 1.43 -6.88
CA CYS A 41 2.17 0.09 -6.29
C CYS A 41 3.59 -0.50 -6.34
N ARG A 42 4.25 -0.39 -7.50
CA ARG A 42 5.62 -0.89 -7.68
C ARG A 42 6.60 -0.26 -6.71
N GLU A 43 6.54 1.05 -6.50
CA GLU A 43 7.46 1.73 -5.58
C GLU A 43 7.18 1.36 -4.11
N ILE A 44 5.93 1.07 -3.74
CA ILE A 44 5.60 0.47 -2.42
C ILE A 44 6.18 -0.94 -2.31
N ILE A 45 5.95 -1.82 -3.29
CA ILE A 45 6.44 -3.20 -3.25
C ILE A 45 7.97 -3.24 -3.18
N LYS A 46 8.65 -2.38 -3.95
CA LYS A 46 10.12 -2.25 -3.86
C LYS A 46 10.62 -1.82 -2.49
N TYR A 47 9.86 -0.99 -1.78
CA TYR A 47 10.24 -0.56 -0.43
C TYR A 47 10.32 -1.76 0.53
N PHE A 48 9.38 -2.69 0.44
CA PHE A 48 9.34 -3.89 1.29
C PHE A 48 10.19 -5.05 0.77
N CYS A 49 10.23 -5.27 -0.54
CA CYS A 49 10.86 -6.45 -1.16
C CYS A 49 12.27 -6.17 -1.70
N GLY A 50 12.66 -4.89 -1.80
CA GLY A 50 13.94 -4.44 -2.37
C GLY A 50 13.83 -3.98 -3.83
N GLU A 51 14.74 -3.08 -4.23
CA GLU A 51 14.73 -2.40 -5.54
C GLU A 51 14.93 -3.36 -6.74
N ASN A 52 15.56 -4.51 -6.53
CA ASN A 52 15.80 -5.52 -7.56
C ASN A 52 14.62 -6.48 -7.77
N THR A 53 13.50 -6.30 -7.04
CA THR A 53 12.32 -7.15 -7.18
C THR A 53 11.69 -6.95 -8.55
N SER A 54 11.51 -8.04 -9.31
CA SER A 54 10.77 -8.02 -10.57
C SER A 54 9.27 -7.85 -10.28
N ILE A 55 8.72 -6.69 -10.63
CA ILE A 55 7.34 -6.32 -10.33
C ILE A 55 6.59 -6.06 -11.64
N ILE A 56 5.73 -7.00 -11.99
CA ILE A 56 4.86 -6.97 -13.16
C ILE A 56 3.45 -6.59 -12.69
N SER A 57 2.75 -5.78 -13.48
CA SER A 57 1.34 -5.47 -13.21
C SER A 57 0.49 -6.73 -13.35
N PRO A 58 -0.38 -7.07 -12.39
CA PRO A 58 -1.26 -8.23 -12.49
C PRO A 58 -2.46 -7.99 -13.41
N THR A 59 -2.42 -7.06 -14.36
CA THR A 59 -3.57 -6.69 -15.21
C THR A 59 -4.21 -7.86 -15.97
N PHE A 60 -3.48 -8.94 -16.24
CA PHE A 60 -4.04 -10.16 -16.84
C PHE A 60 -4.41 -11.24 -15.83
N ASN A 61 -3.64 -11.39 -14.75
CA ASN A 61 -3.82 -12.44 -13.74
C ASN A 61 -4.67 -11.99 -12.55
N LEU A 62 -5.04 -10.71 -12.50
CA LEU A 62 -5.79 -9.99 -11.46
C LEU A 62 -5.12 -9.91 -10.09
N LEU A 63 -4.26 -10.87 -9.75
CA LEU A 63 -3.45 -10.90 -8.54
C LEU A 63 -1.98 -11.20 -8.86
N GLN A 64 -1.08 -10.52 -8.15
CA GLN A 64 0.30 -10.95 -7.95
C GLN A 64 0.66 -10.85 -6.46
N THR A 65 1.27 -11.90 -5.92
CA THR A 65 1.78 -11.90 -4.54
C THR A 65 3.28 -11.70 -4.51
N TYR A 66 3.77 -10.99 -3.49
CA TYR A 66 5.19 -10.78 -3.25
C TYR A 66 5.53 -11.17 -1.82
N GLN A 67 6.50 -12.07 -1.66
CA GLN A 67 7.01 -12.41 -0.34
C GLN A 67 7.91 -11.29 0.17
N VAL A 68 7.64 -10.82 1.38
CA VAL A 68 8.42 -9.78 2.03
C VAL A 68 9.57 -10.45 2.80
N PRO A 69 10.84 -10.18 2.46
CA PRO A 69 11.97 -10.77 3.17
C PRO A 69 12.08 -10.15 4.58
N ASN A 70 11.64 -10.89 5.60
CA ASN A 70 11.80 -10.58 7.04
C ASN A 70 11.76 -9.09 7.39
N PHE A 71 10.70 -8.39 6.99
CA PHE A 71 10.52 -6.99 7.38
C PHE A 71 10.02 -6.94 8.83
N THR A 72 10.87 -6.53 9.76
CA THR A 72 10.46 -6.26 11.15
C THR A 72 10.00 -4.82 11.24
N ILE A 73 8.70 -4.60 11.48
CA ILE A 73 8.19 -3.27 11.83
C ILE A 73 8.74 -2.93 13.22
N VAL A 74 9.71 -2.02 13.27
CA VAL A 74 10.22 -1.46 14.52
C VAL A 74 9.29 -0.31 14.87
N ASN A 75 8.63 -0.38 16.03
CA ASN A 75 7.74 0.68 16.51
C ASN A 75 8.43 2.06 16.45
N SER A 76 7.68 3.08 16.08
CA SER A 76 8.11 4.44 15.71
C SER A 76 8.77 5.28 16.83
N ASP A 77 9.11 4.70 17.97
CA ASP A 77 9.77 5.44 19.06
C ASP A 77 11.27 5.63 18.85
N SER A 78 11.84 5.08 17.78
CA SER A 78 13.26 5.22 17.44
C SER A 78 13.47 5.45 15.94
N PHE A 79 13.28 6.69 15.52
CA PHE A 79 13.81 7.19 14.24
C PHE A 79 15.34 7.36 14.38
N ASP A 80 16.10 6.30 14.09
CA ASP A 80 17.56 6.41 13.86
C ASP A 80 17.89 6.04 12.41
N ASP A 81 18.62 6.95 11.78
CA ASP A 81 18.78 7.16 10.33
C ASP A 81 19.91 6.29 9.73
N ARG A 82 20.02 5.03 10.17
CA ARG A 82 21.08 4.12 9.70
C ARG A 82 20.52 2.76 9.32
N ARG A 83 19.87 2.66 8.16
CA ARG A 83 19.28 1.42 7.63
C ARG A 83 19.80 1.04 6.25
N GLU A 84 21.09 0.73 6.11
CA GLU A 84 21.61 0.13 4.87
C GLU A 84 22.32 -1.23 4.99
N GLU A 85 22.64 -1.79 6.17
CA GLU A 85 23.57 -2.96 6.16
C GLU A 85 23.21 -4.22 6.95
N ARG A 86 22.02 -4.35 7.56
CA ARG A 86 21.80 -5.45 8.55
C ARG A 86 20.68 -6.44 8.26
N SER A 87 20.66 -7.05 7.06
CA SER A 87 19.86 -8.27 6.84
C SER A 87 20.34 -9.20 5.71
N LEU A 88 21.65 -9.44 5.58
CA LEU A 88 22.16 -10.42 4.60
C LEU A 88 22.41 -11.84 5.15
N TYR A 89 22.36 -12.05 6.47
CA TYR A 89 22.65 -13.38 7.04
C TYR A 89 21.85 -13.64 8.31
N THR A 90 20.64 -14.19 8.19
CA THR A 90 20.07 -15.02 9.26
C THR A 90 19.65 -16.36 8.66
N ASN A 91 20.11 -17.43 9.31
CA ASN A 91 20.19 -18.80 8.79
C ASN A 91 18.83 -19.42 8.42
N ARG A 92 18.80 -20.15 7.29
CA ARG A 92 17.67 -20.88 6.70
C ARG A 92 17.34 -22.23 7.39
N ARG A 93 17.25 -22.30 8.72
CA ARG A 93 17.00 -23.60 9.41
C ARG A 93 15.97 -23.63 10.53
N ASP A 94 15.19 -22.56 10.71
CA ASP A 94 14.16 -22.51 11.78
C ASP A 94 12.76 -22.22 11.19
N ASP A 95 12.41 -22.85 10.07
CA ASP A 95 11.24 -22.53 9.24
C ASP A 95 9.90 -23.16 9.69
N GLU A 96 9.85 -23.93 10.79
CA GLU A 96 8.60 -24.64 11.19
C GLU A 96 7.96 -24.15 12.51
N GLN A 97 8.50 -23.14 13.19
CA GLN A 97 7.93 -22.60 14.45
C GLN A 97 7.67 -21.08 14.42
N ARG A 98 7.34 -20.51 13.25
CA ARG A 98 7.04 -19.08 13.09
C ARG A 98 5.54 -18.73 13.08
N SER A 99 4.70 -19.49 13.80
CA SER A 99 3.38 -18.99 14.15
C SER A 99 3.54 -17.81 15.12
N SER A 100 3.08 -16.62 14.72
CA SER A 100 2.83 -15.43 15.54
C SER A 100 4.01 -14.53 15.97
N LYS A 101 4.72 -13.91 15.02
CA LYS A 101 5.29 -12.57 15.27
C LYS A 101 4.20 -11.53 15.04
N ARG A 102 3.51 -11.09 16.09
CA ARG A 102 2.60 -9.93 16.02
C ARG A 102 3.36 -8.73 15.43
N GLY A 103 3.02 -8.31 14.21
CA GLY A 103 3.52 -7.08 13.60
C GLY A 103 4.47 -7.20 12.39
N SER A 104 4.62 -8.37 11.74
CA SER A 104 5.29 -8.45 10.44
C SER A 104 4.30 -8.50 9.28
N ILE A 105 4.65 -7.87 8.16
CA ILE A 105 4.00 -8.09 6.86
C ILE A 105 4.80 -9.22 6.20
N ASP A 106 4.17 -10.36 5.98
CA ASP A 106 4.84 -11.52 5.38
C ASP A 106 4.68 -11.52 3.85
N TYR A 107 3.52 -11.07 3.36
CA TYR A 107 3.23 -10.92 1.94
C TYR A 107 2.60 -9.57 1.59
N ILE A 108 2.79 -9.16 0.35
CA ILE A 108 2.01 -8.11 -0.31
C ILE A 108 1.14 -8.76 -1.37
N TYR A 109 -0.17 -8.50 -1.29
CA TYR A 109 -1.15 -8.89 -2.30
C TYR A 109 -1.44 -7.66 -3.18
N HIS A 110 -1.02 -7.71 -4.44
CA HIS A 110 -1.30 -6.66 -5.42
C HIS A 110 -2.41 -7.13 -6.35
N TYR A 111 -3.56 -6.50 -6.24
CA TYR A 111 -4.72 -6.72 -7.10
C TYR A 111 -4.84 -5.63 -8.16
N ASP A 112 -5.13 -6.02 -9.40
CA ASP A 112 -5.59 -5.13 -10.47
C ASP A 112 -6.95 -5.64 -10.95
N LEU A 113 -8.02 -4.99 -10.49
CA LEU A 113 -9.40 -5.48 -10.64
C LEU A 113 -10.10 -4.92 -11.88
N TYR A 114 -9.36 -4.29 -12.81
CA TYR A 114 -9.94 -3.69 -14.02
C TYR A 114 -10.80 -4.67 -14.85
N ARG A 115 -10.53 -5.97 -14.77
CA ARG A 115 -11.24 -7.02 -15.52
C ARG A 115 -12.07 -7.95 -14.64
N LEU A 116 -12.14 -7.71 -13.33
CA LEU A 116 -13.00 -8.48 -12.44
C LEU A 116 -14.46 -8.25 -12.85
N LYS A 117 -15.26 -9.30 -12.99
CA LYS A 117 -16.62 -9.19 -13.54
C LYS A 117 -17.68 -9.14 -12.46
N SER A 118 -17.43 -9.80 -11.33
CA SER A 118 -18.29 -9.72 -10.16
C SER A 118 -17.48 -9.54 -8.88
N PRO A 119 -18.06 -8.91 -7.85
CA PRO A 119 -17.36 -8.70 -6.58
C PRO A 119 -16.92 -10.01 -5.91
N GLU A 120 -17.67 -11.10 -6.08
CA GLU A 120 -17.44 -12.39 -5.43
C GLU A 120 -16.22 -13.13 -5.98
N GLU A 121 -15.85 -12.87 -7.25
CA GLU A 121 -14.65 -13.44 -7.88
C GLU A 121 -13.36 -13.12 -7.09
N ILE A 122 -13.35 -12.05 -6.28
CA ILE A 122 -12.19 -11.68 -5.46
C ILE A 122 -11.82 -12.77 -4.45
N TYR A 123 -12.79 -13.52 -3.92
CA TYR A 123 -12.53 -14.58 -2.95
C TYR A 123 -11.82 -15.77 -3.60
N GLU A 124 -12.14 -16.06 -4.87
CA GLU A 124 -11.43 -17.09 -5.66
C GLU A 124 -9.98 -16.68 -5.94
N LEU A 125 -9.68 -15.38 -5.92
CA LEU A 125 -8.34 -14.82 -6.02
C LEU A 125 -7.61 -14.74 -4.66
N GLY A 126 -8.08 -15.46 -3.63
CA GLY A 126 -7.37 -15.57 -2.35
C GLY A 126 -7.44 -14.32 -1.46
N PHE A 127 -8.57 -13.60 -1.50
CA PHE A 127 -8.76 -12.39 -0.68
C PHE A 127 -8.85 -12.67 0.81
N GLU A 128 -9.35 -13.84 1.22
CA GLU A 128 -9.38 -14.24 2.63
C GLU A 128 -7.97 -14.40 3.20
N GLU A 129 -7.06 -15.00 2.42
CA GLU A 129 -5.65 -15.12 2.75
C GLU A 129 -4.96 -13.76 2.79
N ALA A 130 -5.31 -12.86 1.87
CA ALA A 130 -4.81 -11.49 1.89
C ALA A 130 -5.16 -10.76 3.20
N LEU A 131 -6.36 -10.97 3.74
CA LEU A 131 -6.83 -10.34 4.99
C LEU A 131 -6.16 -10.91 6.25
N ASN A 132 -5.37 -11.97 6.16
CA ASN A 132 -4.72 -12.62 7.31
C ASN A 132 -3.35 -12.04 7.66
N GLY A 133 -3.26 -10.73 7.92
CA GLY A 133 -2.03 -10.07 8.38
C GLY A 133 -1.11 -9.58 7.26
N ASN A 134 -1.57 -9.55 6.01
CA ASN A 134 -0.77 -9.11 4.87
C ASN A 134 -1.04 -7.64 4.51
N LEU A 135 -0.19 -7.07 3.66
CA LEU A 135 -0.44 -5.76 3.06
C LEU A 135 -1.19 -5.94 1.74
N ILE A 136 -2.25 -5.17 1.52
CA ILE A 136 -3.11 -5.31 0.34
C ILE A 136 -3.07 -4.01 -0.47
N LEU A 137 -2.72 -4.12 -1.74
CA LEU A 137 -2.74 -3.03 -2.72
C LEU A 137 -3.77 -3.36 -3.80
N ILE A 138 -4.73 -2.47 -4.05
CA ILE A 138 -5.82 -2.73 -5.00
C ILE A 138 -5.96 -1.57 -5.98
N GLU A 139 -5.71 -1.84 -7.25
CA GLU A 139 -6.09 -0.93 -8.35
C GLU A 139 -7.53 -1.24 -8.80
N TRP A 140 -8.29 -0.21 -9.18
CA TRP A 140 -9.66 -0.34 -9.70
C TRP A 140 -10.63 -1.06 -8.75
N TYR A 141 -10.60 -0.63 -7.49
CA TYR A 141 -11.28 -1.31 -6.38
C TYR A 141 -12.81 -1.13 -6.37
N GLU A 142 -13.39 -0.30 -7.25
CA GLU A 142 -14.77 0.18 -7.19
C GLU A 142 -15.78 -0.98 -7.14
N ILE A 143 -15.53 -2.04 -7.90
CA ILE A 143 -16.40 -3.22 -7.97
C ILE A 143 -16.53 -3.93 -6.61
N ILE A 144 -15.48 -3.97 -5.80
CA ILE A 144 -15.48 -4.60 -4.46
C ILE A 144 -15.62 -3.59 -3.33
N LYS A 145 -15.84 -2.29 -3.60
CA LYS A 145 -15.83 -1.24 -2.58
C LYS A 145 -16.72 -1.52 -1.36
N HIS A 146 -17.84 -2.23 -1.56
CA HIS A 146 -18.78 -2.59 -0.51
C HIS A 146 -18.35 -3.80 0.35
N LEU A 147 -17.37 -4.59 -0.11
CA LEU A 147 -16.78 -5.71 0.63
C LEU A 147 -15.64 -5.25 1.55
N LEU A 148 -15.04 -4.08 1.26
CA LEU A 148 -13.88 -3.57 1.98
C LEU A 148 -14.26 -2.99 3.35
N SER A 149 -13.49 -3.37 4.37
CA SER A 149 -13.65 -2.87 5.73
C SER A 149 -12.50 -1.93 6.12
N PRO A 150 -12.78 -0.79 6.78
CA PRO A 150 -11.75 0.13 7.28
C PRO A 150 -10.77 -0.49 8.30
N PRO A 151 -9.52 0.03 8.40
CA PRO A 151 -9.03 1.26 7.77
C PRO A 151 -8.61 1.09 6.30
N LEU A 152 -9.03 2.03 5.46
CA LEU A 152 -8.70 2.14 4.04
C LEU A 152 -7.82 3.37 3.82
N ILE A 153 -6.85 3.24 2.93
CA ILE A 153 -6.00 4.34 2.47
C ILE A 153 -6.19 4.46 0.96
N GLU A 154 -6.94 5.46 0.53
CA GLU A 154 -7.25 5.70 -0.87
C GLU A 154 -6.32 6.75 -1.47
N VAL A 155 -5.53 6.35 -2.47
CA VAL A 155 -4.64 7.21 -3.25
C VAL A 155 -5.32 7.49 -4.58
N ASN A 156 -5.71 8.75 -4.79
CA ASN A 156 -6.30 9.23 -6.03
C ASN A 156 -5.24 9.93 -6.86
N LEU A 157 -5.12 9.56 -8.14
CA LEU A 157 -4.18 10.13 -9.10
C LEU A 157 -4.91 10.66 -10.33
N GLU A 158 -4.74 11.95 -10.62
CA GLU A 158 -5.25 12.59 -11.84
C GLU A 158 -4.06 13.06 -12.70
N VAL A 159 -4.16 12.84 -14.02
CA VAL A 159 -3.12 13.23 -14.97
C VAL A 159 -3.25 14.73 -15.26
N LEU A 160 -2.22 15.51 -14.95
CA LEU A 160 -2.14 16.92 -15.35
C LEU A 160 -1.33 17.12 -16.63
N ASP A 161 -0.27 16.32 -16.80
CA ASP A 161 0.64 16.35 -17.96
C ASP A 161 1.43 15.01 -18.00
N GLU A 162 2.30 14.80 -18.97
CA GLU A 162 3.14 13.60 -19.13
C GLU A 162 3.80 13.18 -17.81
N ASN A 163 4.39 14.15 -17.10
CA ASN A 163 5.15 13.92 -15.87
C ASN A 163 4.47 14.42 -14.59
N LYS A 164 3.32 15.10 -14.70
CA LYS A 164 2.66 15.75 -13.56
C LYS A 164 1.37 15.05 -13.17
N ARG A 165 1.16 14.89 -11.87
CA ARG A 165 -0.08 14.30 -11.32
C ARG A 165 -0.65 15.21 -10.25
N LEU A 166 -1.97 15.30 -10.18
CA LEU A 166 -2.64 15.76 -8.98
C LEU A 166 -2.92 14.53 -8.12
N CYS A 167 -2.46 14.54 -6.87
CA CYS A 167 -2.60 13.44 -5.94
C CYS A 167 -3.41 13.87 -4.72
N SER A 168 -4.28 12.99 -4.23
CA SER A 168 -4.85 13.11 -2.89
C SER A 168 -4.82 11.76 -2.20
N ILE A 169 -4.64 11.78 -0.88
CA ILE A 169 -4.71 10.59 -0.03
C ILE A 169 -5.89 10.78 0.91
N ILE A 170 -6.81 9.83 0.93
CA ILE A 170 -7.98 9.83 1.81
C ILE A 170 -7.85 8.61 2.71
N THR A 171 -8.09 8.77 4.00
CA THR A 171 -8.10 7.63 4.91
C THR A 171 -9.18 7.77 5.97
N ASN A 172 -9.80 6.67 6.34
CA ASN A 172 -10.68 6.57 7.50
C ASN A 172 -9.97 5.96 8.73
N SER A 173 -8.63 5.82 8.66
CA SER A 173 -7.84 5.47 9.82
C SER A 173 -8.05 6.50 10.93
N GLN A 174 -8.32 6.01 12.13
CA GLN A 174 -8.42 6.84 13.33
C GLN A 174 -7.03 7.19 13.90
N GLU A 175 -5.97 6.59 13.36
CA GLU A 175 -4.60 6.83 13.81
C GLU A 175 -4.10 8.20 13.33
N SER A 176 -4.01 9.16 14.26
CA SER A 176 -3.46 10.49 13.96
C SER A 176 -2.00 10.42 13.50
N SER A 177 -1.21 9.44 13.95
CA SER A 177 0.21 9.31 13.60
C SER A 177 0.47 9.14 12.10
N LEU A 178 -0.38 8.39 11.37
CA LEU A 178 -0.27 8.24 9.92
C LEU A 178 -0.49 9.59 9.22
N ILE A 179 -1.58 10.26 9.60
CA ILE A 179 -1.98 11.54 9.01
C ILE A 179 -0.93 12.61 9.31
N ASP A 180 -0.48 12.70 10.56
CA ASP A 180 0.53 13.65 11.00
C ASP A 180 1.88 13.39 10.31
N PHE A 181 2.28 12.12 10.18
CA PHE A 181 3.53 11.75 9.49
C PHE A 181 3.52 12.18 8.03
N LEU A 182 2.43 11.91 7.31
CA LEU A 182 2.32 12.26 5.90
C LEU A 182 2.14 13.78 5.72
N GLN A 183 1.30 14.45 6.52
CA GLN A 183 1.05 15.90 6.39
C GLN A 183 2.28 16.75 6.75
N ASN A 184 3.11 16.31 7.70
CA ASN A 184 4.27 17.07 8.17
C ASN A 184 5.60 16.60 7.56
N SER A 185 5.56 15.72 6.55
CA SER A 185 6.77 15.25 5.90
C SER A 185 7.53 16.40 5.23
N PRO A 186 8.82 16.62 5.56
CA PRO A 186 9.61 17.69 4.96
C PRO A 186 9.94 17.42 3.47
N LEU A 187 9.61 16.24 2.96
CA LEU A 187 9.85 15.86 1.57
C LEU A 187 9.06 16.69 0.56
N PHE A 188 7.96 17.31 1.00
CA PHE A 188 7.10 18.14 0.16
C PHE A 188 7.05 19.56 0.72
N GLY A 189 7.34 20.55 -0.13
CA GLY A 189 7.33 21.98 0.25
C GLY A 189 5.94 22.54 0.58
N THR A 190 4.89 21.74 0.44
CA THR A 190 3.51 22.03 0.84
C THR A 190 2.92 20.82 1.56
N LYS A 191 2.00 21.07 2.50
CA LYS A 191 1.30 19.98 3.21
C LYS A 191 0.56 19.10 2.21
N LEU A 192 0.73 17.79 2.34
CA LEU A 192 -0.10 16.82 1.63
C LEU A 192 -1.56 17.00 2.09
N ASP A 193 -2.48 17.08 1.14
CA ASP A 193 -3.91 17.09 1.45
C ASP A 193 -4.35 15.68 1.80
N ILE A 194 -4.56 15.44 3.09
CA ILE A 194 -5.04 14.18 3.61
C ILE A 194 -6.39 14.41 4.26
N GLN A 195 -7.41 13.82 3.66
CA GLN A 195 -8.78 13.98 4.12
C GLN A 195 -9.17 12.76 4.96
N ARG A 196 -9.74 13.02 6.14
CA ARG A 196 -10.39 11.98 6.93
C ARG A 196 -11.75 11.70 6.31
N ASP A 197 -12.00 10.47 5.90
CA ASP A 197 -13.36 10.06 5.55
C ASP A 197 -14.17 9.88 6.84
N LYS A 198 -15.19 10.71 7.01
CA LYS A 198 -16.10 10.73 8.18
C LYS A 198 -17.35 9.87 7.98
N SER A 199 -17.46 9.17 6.84
CA SER A 199 -18.61 8.35 6.53
C SER A 199 -18.77 7.22 7.56
N PRO A 200 -20.00 6.95 8.06
CA PRO A 200 -20.21 5.90 9.05
C PRO A 200 -19.79 4.55 8.49
N THR A 201 -18.98 3.82 9.26
CA THR A 201 -18.53 2.46 8.96
C THR A 201 -19.75 1.54 8.84
N ARG A 202 -20.13 1.14 7.62
CA ARG A 202 -21.07 0.03 7.44
C ARG A 202 -20.33 -1.25 7.81
N LYS A 203 -20.66 -1.83 8.97
CA LYS A 203 -20.24 -3.18 9.31
C LYS A 203 -20.87 -4.13 8.28
N VAL A 204 -20.06 -4.75 7.44
CA VAL A 204 -20.47 -5.92 6.67
C VAL A 204 -20.66 -7.04 7.69
N LYS A 205 -21.89 -7.57 7.80
CA LYS A 205 -22.12 -8.84 8.50
C LYS A 205 -21.60 -9.93 7.57
N LEU A 206 -20.54 -10.61 7.98
CA LEU A 206 -20.20 -11.95 7.48
C LEU A 206 -21.36 -12.91 7.83
#